data_AF-A0A4Y7R5V3-F1
#
_entry.id   AF-A0A4Y7R5V3-F1
#
_cell.length_a   1.000
_cell.length_b   1.000
_cell.length_c   1.000
_cell.angle_alpha   90.00
_cell.angle_beta   90.00
_cell.angle_gamma   90.00
#
_symmetry.space_group_name_H-M   'P 1'
#
loop_
_entity.id
_entity.type
_entity.pdbx_description
1 polymer ?
#
loop_
_entity_poly.entity_id
_entity_poly.type
_entity_poly.pdbx_seq_one_letter_code
_entity_poly.pdbx_strand_id
1 'polypeptide(L)'
;MNLMSILKTIPITEMSRIREIMVEKTSTLQLDAAVQNAREEWRQALKELDYIDGDLAEYAIFKINAAERRYIALLNQARKEGITAWPDTEFSPVQEICEGICSTEIKNATAL
;
A
#
# COMPACT_ATOMS: atom_id res chain seq x y z
N MET A 1 -32.73 -21.83 6.76
CA MET A 1 -31.82 -22.56 5.85
C MET A 1 -30.43 -22.56 6.48
N ASN A 2 -29.82 -23.73 6.69
CA ASN A 2 -28.59 -23.89 7.48
C ASN A 2 -27.36 -23.85 6.57
N LEU A 3 -26.41 -22.95 6.83
CA LEU A 3 -25.20 -22.78 6.01
C LEU A 3 -24.39 -24.09 5.86
N MET A 4 -24.47 -24.97 6.87
CA MET A 4 -23.76 -26.25 6.90
C MET A 4 -24.33 -27.30 5.93
N SER A 5 -25.59 -27.15 5.48
CA SER A 5 -26.17 -28.10 4.50
C SER A 5 -25.75 -27.78 3.07
N ILE A 6 -25.36 -26.55 2.77
CA ILE A 6 -24.96 -26.09 1.43
C ILE A 6 -23.52 -26.52 1.11
N LEU A 7 -22.63 -26.50 2.10
CA LEU A 7 -21.22 -26.92 1.96
C LEU A 7 -21.06 -28.42 1.67
N LYS A 8 -22.03 -29.26 2.06
CA LYS A 8 -21.99 -30.72 1.86
C LYS A 8 -22.38 -31.16 0.45
N THR A 9 -23.02 -30.30 -0.33
CA THR A 9 -23.51 -30.62 -1.69
C THR A 9 -22.58 -30.18 -2.82
N ILE A 10 -21.47 -29.51 -2.48
CA ILE A 10 -20.51 -29.00 -3.46
C ILE A 10 -19.61 -30.18 -3.90
N PRO A 11 -19.53 -30.50 -5.21
CA PRO A 11 -18.65 -31.56 -5.70
C PRO A 11 -17.19 -31.24 -5.36
N ILE A 12 -16.39 -32.27 -5.03
CA ILE A 12 -15.02 -32.16 -4.50
C ILE A 12 -14.11 -31.26 -5.37
N THR A 13 -14.36 -31.18 -6.68
CA THR A 13 -13.67 -30.30 -7.64
C THR A 13 -13.92 -28.80 -7.40
N GLU A 14 -15.13 -28.42 -6.99
CA GLU A 14 -15.49 -27.03 -6.67
C GLU A 14 -14.93 -26.62 -5.29
N MET A 15 -14.85 -27.56 -4.34
CA MET A 15 -14.20 -27.32 -3.04
C MET A 15 -12.70 -26.98 -3.16
N SER A 16 -12.01 -27.56 -4.15
CA SER A 16 -10.60 -27.24 -4.41
C SER A 16 -10.41 -25.78 -4.88
N ARG A 17 -11.27 -25.29 -5.77
CA ARG A 17 -11.26 -23.89 -6.23
C ARG A 17 -11.58 -22.91 -5.10
N ILE A 18 -12.56 -23.24 -4.26
CA ILE A 18 -12.91 -22.40 -3.10
C ILE A 18 -11.73 -22.32 -2.12
N ARG A 19 -11.03 -23.44 -1.89
CA ARG A 19 -9.83 -23.47 -1.03
C ARG A 19 -8.71 -22.61 -1.60
N GLU A 20 -8.48 -22.67 -2.90
CA GLU A 20 -7.46 -21.89 -3.61
C GLU A 20 -7.75 -20.38 -3.52
N ILE A 21 -9.00 -19.97 -3.79
CA ILE A 21 -9.45 -18.57 -3.65
C ILE A 21 -9.33 -18.08 -2.19
N MET A 22 -9.66 -18.92 -1.21
CA MET A 22 -9.52 -18.56 0.21
C MET A 22 -8.06 -18.39 0.63
N VAL A 23 -7.16 -19.24 0.12
CA VAL A 23 -5.72 -19.15 0.42
C VAL A 23 -5.13 -17.89 -0.22
N GLU A 24 -5.43 -17.62 -1.49
CA GLU A 24 -4.97 -16.43 -2.19
C GLU A 24 -5.46 -15.15 -1.50
N LYS A 25 -6.76 -15.08 -1.18
CA LYS A 25 -7.34 -13.93 -0.49
C LYS A 25 -6.80 -13.75 0.93
N THR A 26 -6.44 -14.83 1.63
CA THR A 26 -5.81 -14.72 2.95
C THR A 26 -4.39 -14.15 2.82
N SER A 27 -3.63 -14.59 1.82
CA SER A 27 -2.28 -14.09 1.55
C SER A 27 -2.26 -12.60 1.20
N THR A 28 -3.21 -12.12 0.39
CA THR A 28 -3.30 -10.69 0.05
C THR A 28 -3.64 -9.84 1.28
N LEU A 29 -4.62 -10.26 2.10
CA LEU A 29 -4.96 -9.59 3.36
C LEU A 29 -3.80 -9.58 4.37
N GLN A 30 -2.98 -10.63 4.38
CA GLN A 30 -1.79 -10.71 5.22
C GLN A 30 -0.71 -9.71 4.76
N LEU A 31 -0.51 -9.58 3.44
CA LEU A 31 0.48 -8.66 2.90
C LEU A 31 0.06 -7.20 3.13
N ASP A 32 -1.21 -6.86 2.92
CA ASP A 32 -1.74 -5.53 3.22
C ASP A 32 -1.51 -5.14 4.69
N ALA A 33 -1.86 -6.04 5.61
CA ALA A 33 -1.62 -5.83 7.03
C ALA A 33 -0.13 -5.67 7.34
N ALA A 34 0.74 -6.46 6.71
CA ALA A 34 2.19 -6.35 6.88
C ALA A 34 2.75 -5.01 6.39
N VAL A 35 2.26 -4.50 5.25
CA VAL A 35 2.64 -3.18 4.70
C VAL A 35 2.23 -2.07 5.67
N GLN A 36 1.00 -2.11 6.19
CA GLN A 36 0.52 -1.09 7.14
C GLN A 36 1.30 -1.12 8.46
N ASN A 37 1.59 -2.32 8.97
CA ASN A 37 2.40 -2.48 10.18
C ASN A 37 3.81 -1.92 9.99
N ALA A 38 4.47 -2.26 8.86
CA ALA A 38 5.81 -1.73 8.57
C ALA A 38 5.82 -0.20 8.42
N ARG A 39 4.74 0.38 7.87
CA ARG A 39 4.58 1.84 7.80
C ARG A 39 4.46 2.46 9.19
N GLU A 40 3.67 1.88 10.08
CA GLU A 40 3.52 2.40 11.45
C GLU A 40 4.80 2.22 12.26
N GLU A 41 5.49 1.09 12.12
CA GLU A 41 6.82 0.87 12.72
C GLU A 41 7.81 1.96 12.29
N TRP A 42 7.84 2.31 11.00
CA TRP A 42 8.70 3.38 10.50
C TRP A 42 8.31 4.75 11.06
N ARG A 43 7.02 5.09 11.09
CA ARG A 43 6.54 6.35 11.71
C ARG A 43 6.87 6.41 13.20
N GLN A 44 6.77 5.29 13.90
CA GLN A 44 7.10 5.22 15.31
C GLN A 44 8.59 5.38 15.56
N ALA A 45 9.45 4.74 14.75
CA ALA A 45 10.89 4.91 14.82
C ALA A 45 11.33 6.38 14.58
N LEU A 46 10.66 7.08 13.66
CA LEU A 46 10.90 8.52 13.45
C LEU A 46 10.52 9.36 14.68
N LYS A 47 9.37 9.07 15.32
CA LYS A 47 8.96 9.78 16.54
C LYS A 47 9.87 9.48 17.73
N GLU A 48 10.41 8.27 17.81
CA GLU A 48 11.32 7.91 18.91
C GLU A 48 12.59 8.76 18.91
N LEU A 49 13.05 9.23 17.73
CA LEU A 49 14.20 10.13 17.62
C LEU A 49 14.03 11.42 18.44
N ASP A 50 12.80 11.91 18.60
CA ASP A 50 12.50 13.13 19.36
C ASP A 50 12.76 12.98 20.86
N TYR A 51 12.82 11.73 21.37
CA TYR A 51 12.91 11.43 22.80
C TYR A 51 14.14 10.60 23.17
N ILE A 52 14.90 10.11 22.18
CA ILE A 52 16.02 9.20 22.42
C ILE A 52 17.25 9.96 22.92
N ASP A 53 17.98 9.35 23.85
CA ASP A 53 19.24 9.91 24.34
C ASP A 53 20.30 9.93 23.21
N GLY A 54 21.21 10.91 23.25
CA GLY A 54 22.26 11.08 22.25
C GLY A 54 23.16 9.85 22.11
N ASP A 55 23.39 9.12 23.20
CA ASP A 55 24.16 7.87 23.20
C ASP A 55 23.49 6.74 22.41
N LEU A 56 22.17 6.85 22.14
CA LEU A 56 21.38 5.89 21.37
C LEU A 56 21.06 6.38 19.95
N ALA A 57 21.64 7.50 19.50
CA ALA A 57 21.37 8.06 18.18
C ALA A 57 21.69 7.06 17.04
N GLU A 58 22.79 6.33 17.13
CA GLU A 58 23.18 5.32 16.13
C GLU A 58 22.14 4.19 16.05
N TYR A 59 21.62 3.75 17.21
CA TYR A 59 20.57 2.75 17.28
C TYR A 59 19.26 3.26 16.65
N ALA A 60 18.88 4.51 16.94
CA ALA A 60 17.69 5.12 16.35
C ALA A 60 17.79 5.19 14.81
N ILE A 61 18.93 5.65 14.29
CA ILE A 61 19.20 5.72 12.85
C ILE A 61 19.11 4.33 12.23
N PHE A 62 19.74 3.33 12.84
CA PHE A 62 19.66 1.94 12.37
C PHE A 62 18.21 1.44 12.31
N LYS A 63 17.43 1.69 13.37
CA LYS A 63 16.02 1.27 13.46
C LYS A 63 15.16 1.94 12.39
N ILE A 64 15.32 3.24 12.16
CA ILE A 64 14.62 3.99 11.11
C ILE A 64 14.93 3.38 9.73
N ASN A 65 16.22 3.19 9.43
CA ASN A 65 16.65 2.64 8.14
C ASN A 65 16.15 1.21 7.92
N ALA A 66 16.16 0.38 8.97
CA ALA A 66 15.67 -0.99 8.89
C ALA A 66 14.15 -1.03 8.62
N ALA A 67 13.37 -0.21 9.33
CA ALA A 67 11.92 -0.11 9.16
C ALA A 67 11.54 0.42 7.77
N GLU A 68 12.23 1.45 7.28
CA GLU A 68 12.04 2.00 5.93
C GLU A 68 12.28 0.93 4.86
N ARG A 69 13.44 0.24 4.92
CA ARG A 69 13.78 -0.82 3.95
C ARG A 69 12.76 -1.94 3.95
N ARG A 70 12.26 -2.34 5.13
CA ARG A 70 11.20 -3.33 5.26
C ARG A 70 9.90 -2.86 4.59
N TYR A 71 9.47 -1.62 4.86
CA TYR A 71 8.28 -1.04 4.24
C TYR A 71 8.39 -1.00 2.71
N ILE A 72 9.51 -0.52 2.17
CA ILE A 72 9.76 -0.46 0.71
C ILE A 72 9.78 -1.87 0.09
N ALA A 73 10.37 -2.86 0.76
CA ALA A 73 10.38 -4.23 0.27
C ALA A 73 8.96 -4.81 0.16
N LEU A 74 8.11 -4.58 1.18
CA LEU A 74 6.73 -5.04 1.19
C LEU A 74 5.86 -4.30 0.15
N LEU A 75 6.06 -3.00 -0.06
CA LEU A 75 5.41 -2.26 -1.15
C LEU A 75 5.78 -2.83 -2.54
N ASN A 76 7.05 -3.14 -2.74
CA ASN A 76 7.49 -3.76 -4.00
C ASN A 76 6.90 -5.15 -4.19
N GLN A 77 6.71 -5.91 -3.11
CA GLN A 77 6.02 -7.19 -3.15
C GLN A 77 4.53 -7.00 -3.50
N ALA A 78 3.82 -6.11 -2.81
CA ALA A 78 2.42 -5.82 -3.08
C ALA A 78 2.19 -5.39 -4.54
N ARG A 79 3.09 -4.55 -5.08
CA ARG A 79 3.06 -4.15 -6.50
C ARG A 79 3.24 -5.33 -7.45
N LYS A 80 4.12 -6.28 -7.14
CA LYS A 80 4.33 -7.50 -7.96
C LYS A 80 3.10 -8.42 -7.91
N GLU A 81 2.40 -8.43 -6.78
CA GLU A 81 1.17 -9.20 -6.57
C GLU A 81 -0.09 -8.48 -7.09
N GLY A 82 0.06 -7.28 -7.67
CA GLY A 82 -1.07 -6.49 -8.19
C GLY A 82 -1.98 -5.92 -7.12
N ILE A 83 -1.52 -5.89 -5.86
CA ILE A 83 -2.27 -5.34 -4.74
C ILE A 83 -2.08 -3.82 -4.73
N THR A 84 -3.17 -3.11 -5.06
CA THR A 84 -3.20 -1.65 -5.12
C THR A 84 -4.15 -1.11 -4.06
N ALA A 85 -3.76 -0.02 -3.40
CA ALA A 85 -4.62 0.66 -2.43
C ALA A 85 -5.84 1.34 -3.11
N TRP A 86 -5.73 1.59 -4.42
CA TRP A 86 -6.78 2.18 -5.24
C TRP A 86 -7.24 1.12 -6.23
N PRO A 87 -8.54 0.80 -6.31
CA PRO A 87 -9.04 0.04 -7.45
C PRO A 87 -8.68 0.81 -8.72
N ASP A 88 -8.50 0.10 -9.85
CA ASP A 88 -8.40 0.69 -11.19
C ASP A 88 -9.73 1.37 -11.56
N THR A 89 -10.12 2.37 -10.78
CA THR A 89 -11.17 3.31 -11.14
C THR A 89 -10.52 4.14 -12.22
N GLU A 90 -10.79 3.77 -13.46
CA GLU A 90 -10.64 4.54 -14.69
C GLU A 90 -10.11 5.95 -14.40
N PHE A 91 -8.78 6.07 -14.26
CA PHE A 91 -8.15 7.37 -14.38
C PHE A 91 -8.31 7.71 -15.85
N SER A 92 -9.43 8.35 -16.19
CA SER A 92 -9.55 9.10 -17.44
C SER A 92 -8.32 10.01 -17.48
N PRO A 93 -7.50 9.96 -18.54
CA PRO A 93 -6.23 10.65 -18.54
C PRO A 93 -6.47 12.13 -18.27
N VAL A 94 -6.03 12.63 -17.12
CA VAL A 94 -5.91 14.08 -16.88
C VAL A 94 -4.66 14.54 -17.64
N GLN A 95 -4.72 14.42 -18.97
CA GLN A 95 -3.69 14.91 -19.89
C GLN A 95 -4.11 16.27 -20.48
N GLU A 96 -5.30 16.80 -20.18
CA GLU A 96 -5.84 17.97 -20.90
C GLU A 96 -6.11 19.23 -20.05
N ILE A 97 -5.70 19.27 -18.78
CA ILE A 97 -5.97 20.44 -17.91
C ILE A 97 -4.70 21.22 -17.51
N CYS A 98 -3.50 20.65 -17.63
CA CYS A 98 -2.28 21.33 -17.21
C CYS A 98 -1.65 22.25 -18.27
N GLU A 99 -2.03 22.17 -19.55
CA GLU A 99 -1.48 23.06 -20.59
C GLU A 99 -2.14 24.45 -20.64
N GLY A 100 -3.32 24.63 -20.01
CA GLY A 100 -4.06 25.89 -20.02
C GLY A 100 -3.66 26.91 -18.96
N ILE A 101 -3.08 26.48 -17.83
CA ILE A 101 -2.87 27.37 -16.67
C ILE A 101 -1.50 28.07 -16.72
N CYS A 102 -0.47 27.45 -17.31
CA CYS A 102 0.87 28.07 -17.40
C CYS A 102 0.99 29.12 -18.54
N SER A 103 0.10 29.10 -19.54
CA SER A 103 0.22 29.96 -20.73
C SER A 103 -0.46 31.35 -20.59
N THR A 104 -1.34 31.54 -19.60
CA THR A 104 -2.10 32.79 -19.43
C THR A 104 -1.42 33.80 -18.50
N GLU A 105 -0.52 33.37 -17.61
CA GLU A 105 0.18 34.29 -16.71
C GLU A 105 1.36 35.01 -17.39
N ILE A 106 1.94 34.47 -18.46
CA ILE A 106 3.06 35.12 -19.18
C ILE A 106 2.58 36.26 -20.09
N LYS A 107 1.33 36.22 -20.59
CA LYS A 107 0.83 37.27 -21.52
C LYS A 107 0.38 38.55 -20.81
N ASN A 108 0.08 38.49 -19.51
CA ASN A 108 -0.39 39.66 -18.76
C ASN A 108 0.75 40.43 -18.05
N ALA A 109 1.98 39.91 -18.07
CA ALA A 109 3.15 40.59 -17.48
C ALA A 109 3.92 41.49 -18.49
N THR A 110 3.55 41.48 -19.77
CA THR A 110 4.23 42.27 -20.83
C THR A 110 3.34 43.38 -21.41
N ALA A 111 2.29 43.77 -20.70
CA ALA A 111 1.40 44.86 -21.09
C ALA A 111 1.26 45.91 -19.97
N LEU A 112 2.39 46.49 -19.54
CA LEU A 112 2.49 47.81 -18.91
C LEU A 112 3.78 48.49 -19.37
#